data_AF-A0AAU2CFY4-F1
#
_entry.id   AF-A0AAU2CFY4-F1
#
_cell.length_a   1.000
_cell.length_b   1.000
_cell.length_c   1.000
_cell.angle_alpha   90.00
_cell.angle_beta   90.00
_cell.angle_gamma   90.00
#
_symmetry.space_group_name_H-M   'P 1'
#
loop_
_entity.id
_entity.type
_entity.pdbx_description
1 polymer ?
#
loop_
_entity_poly.entity_id
_entity_poly.type
_entity_poly.pdbx_seq_one_letter_code
_entity_poly.pdbx_strand_id
1 'polypeptide(L)'
;MVNNTYPRPRTQAERGLPASRRRFLAALGTATAGVPLLAACGTDAGGPAASDHRGSMGDALPRVRVSQEASPGHEVKRTSFPITAVGLTWTGSPRGVRLRLFDRSGKPGAWQNVTAGCPCGKDTETLRAKSTTPPNRALVPAHGSYGYQLDVDAGVKVIEAIAIDAGHLGRKRRTAPSGTPSKSAPATTPGASGSAVAFPPPGLVLRADWGADEAKRLTADGRESSPTRFTRVQAITVHHTATPVDDPDPAATVRAIYEQHAVSNDWGDIGYNFLIDRQGVIYEGRYSGTDGIPAHNADGEVVTGFHTFGFNPGNIGIALLGDLGKQKPSSRMRDSLVRLTASLAARHELDPLAGVTYLSPTSGKTTDGPALGGHRDWTSTECPGSAAYLDLPDVRERAAQLTR
;
A
#
# COMPACT_ATOMS: atom_id res chain seq x y z
N MET A 1 55.85 -16.41 -29.45
CA MET A 1 55.82 -14.95 -29.70
C MET A 1 54.84 -14.35 -28.69
N VAL A 2 55.14 -13.48 -27.72
CA VAL A 2 56.33 -12.79 -27.21
C VAL A 2 56.06 -12.50 -25.71
N ASN A 3 57.08 -12.62 -24.86
CA ASN A 3 57.13 -12.29 -23.43
C ASN A 3 56.91 -10.79 -23.14
N ASN A 4 56.32 -10.46 -21.98
CA ASN A 4 56.85 -9.47 -21.00
C ASN A 4 55.87 -9.30 -19.82
N THR A 5 56.16 -9.76 -18.60
CA THR A 5 56.86 -9.08 -17.47
C THR A 5 56.26 -7.74 -16.99
N TYR A 6 55.82 -7.78 -15.72
CA TYR A 6 55.38 -6.69 -14.82
C TYR A 6 56.47 -5.64 -14.52
N PRO A 7 56.09 -4.47 -13.97
CA PRO A 7 56.37 -4.27 -12.54
C PRO A 7 55.26 -3.52 -11.74
N ARG A 8 55.11 -3.90 -10.45
CA ARG A 8 54.58 -3.04 -9.37
C ARG A 8 55.69 -2.08 -8.90
N PRO A 9 55.36 -0.89 -8.37
CA PRO A 9 55.44 -0.64 -6.91
C PRO A 9 54.40 0.43 -6.46
N ARG A 10 54.18 0.88 -5.20
CA ARG A 10 54.71 0.66 -3.85
C ARG A 10 53.69 1.22 -2.84
N THR A 11 53.72 0.70 -1.63
CA THR A 11 53.03 1.13 -0.39
C THR A 11 53.66 2.37 0.25
N GLN A 12 52.86 3.23 0.90
CA GLN A 12 53.20 4.05 2.09
C GLN A 12 51.90 4.30 2.86
N ALA A 13 51.71 3.75 4.07
CA ALA A 13 52.27 4.15 5.36
C ALA A 13 51.54 5.34 6.00
N GLU A 14 50.70 4.97 6.98
CA GLU A 14 50.47 5.58 8.30
C GLU A 14 50.69 7.08 8.48
N ARG A 15 49.66 7.79 8.98
CA ARG A 15 49.86 8.92 9.88
C ARG A 15 48.65 9.16 10.81
N GLY A 16 48.88 8.80 12.07
CA GLY A 16 48.41 9.36 13.34
C GLY A 16 47.16 10.24 13.44
N LEU A 17 46.27 9.81 14.35
CA LEU A 17 45.39 10.66 15.16
C LEU A 17 46.16 11.77 15.88
N PRO A 18 45.46 12.84 16.31
CA PRO A 18 45.33 12.96 17.77
C PRO A 18 43.91 13.29 18.25
N ALA A 19 43.59 12.66 19.38
CA ALA A 19 42.53 13.08 20.28
C ALA A 19 42.90 14.39 20.98
N SER A 20 41.92 15.26 21.24
CA SER A 20 42.03 16.26 22.31
C SER A 20 40.77 16.26 23.18
N ARG A 21 41.02 16.29 24.48
CA ARG A 21 40.05 16.16 25.57
C ARG A 21 39.50 17.54 25.96
N ARG A 22 38.22 17.53 26.36
CA ARG A 22 37.54 18.29 27.44
C ARG A 22 38.05 19.68 27.81
N ARG A 23 37.12 20.64 27.88
CA ARG A 23 36.97 21.55 29.03
C ARG A 23 35.53 22.08 29.14
N PHE A 24 34.94 21.83 30.31
CA PHE A 24 33.78 22.53 30.88
C PHE A 24 34.16 23.99 31.15
N LEU A 25 33.22 24.93 30.96
CA LEU A 25 33.12 26.17 31.73
C LEU A 25 31.68 26.68 31.65
N ALA A 26 31.04 26.75 32.81
CA ALA A 26 29.79 27.46 33.06
C ALA A 26 30.10 28.92 33.41
N ALA A 27 29.25 29.85 32.99
CA ALA A 27 29.15 31.17 33.59
C ALA A 27 27.71 31.70 33.46
N LEU A 28 27.09 31.95 34.62
CA LEU A 28 25.87 32.74 34.79
C LEU A 28 26.15 34.22 34.49
N GLY A 29 25.13 34.93 34.02
CA GLY A 29 25.11 36.39 33.96
C GLY A 29 23.70 36.91 33.66
N THR A 30 22.95 37.21 34.72
CA THR A 30 21.67 37.92 34.72
C THR A 30 21.85 39.43 34.55
N ALA A 31 20.94 40.09 33.81
CA ALA A 31 20.62 41.50 34.03
C ALA A 31 19.15 41.79 33.67
N THR A 32 18.49 42.48 34.60
CA THR A 32 17.07 42.81 34.69
C THR A 32 16.82 44.30 34.42
N ALA A 33 15.65 44.64 33.85
CA ALA A 33 14.90 45.90 33.95
C ALA A 33 13.50 45.61 33.31
N GLY A 34 12.30 45.77 33.91
CA GLY A 34 11.67 46.90 34.64
C GLY A 34 10.53 47.47 33.74
N VAL A 35 9.27 46.97 33.73
CA VAL A 35 8.00 47.40 34.45
C VAL A 35 7.61 48.90 34.16
N PRO A 36 6.34 49.37 33.96
CA PRO A 36 4.99 48.87 34.38
C PRO A 36 3.79 48.90 33.37
N LEU A 37 2.66 48.37 33.87
CA LEU A 37 1.26 48.44 33.41
C LEU A 37 0.67 49.85 33.24
N LEU A 38 -0.37 49.96 32.39
CA LEU A 38 -1.54 50.83 32.59
C LEU A 38 -2.79 50.21 31.95
N ALA A 39 -3.91 50.25 32.68
CA ALA A 39 -5.23 49.73 32.33
C ALA A 39 -6.15 50.83 31.78
N ALA A 40 -7.16 50.46 30.99
CA ALA A 40 -8.39 51.24 30.82
C ALA A 40 -9.58 50.35 30.40
N CYS A 41 -10.66 50.40 31.19
CA CYS A 41 -12.05 50.10 30.83
C CYS A 41 -12.58 51.21 29.89
N GLY A 42 -13.64 51.13 29.07
CA GLY A 42 -14.74 50.20 28.77
C GLY A 42 -15.87 51.07 28.17
N THR A 43 -16.75 50.55 27.28
CA THR A 43 -18.19 50.91 27.14
C THR A 43 -18.87 50.11 26.02
N ASP A 44 -20.06 49.58 26.34
CA ASP A 44 -21.06 48.93 25.47
C ASP A 44 -21.81 49.89 24.53
N ALA A 45 -22.36 49.37 23.41
CA ALA A 45 -23.79 49.53 23.02
C ALA A 45 -24.14 48.85 21.67
N GLY A 46 -25.15 47.95 21.68
CA GLY A 46 -26.21 47.86 20.64
C GLY A 46 -26.15 46.72 19.59
N GLY A 47 -26.97 45.66 19.76
CA GLY A 47 -27.18 44.51 18.84
C GLY A 47 -28.06 44.80 17.59
N PRO A 48 -28.69 43.79 16.90
CA PRO A 48 -29.12 42.47 17.39
C PRO A 48 -28.74 41.25 16.52
N ALA A 49 -29.16 40.08 17.01
CA ALA A 49 -28.78 38.71 16.68
C ALA A 49 -29.32 38.14 15.34
N ALA A 50 -28.56 37.19 14.78
CA ALA A 50 -29.08 36.14 13.92
C ALA A 50 -28.31 34.82 14.17
N SER A 51 -28.97 33.93 14.90
CA SER A 51 -28.79 32.47 15.01
C SER A 51 -27.47 31.84 14.54
N ASP A 52 -26.65 31.42 15.50
CA ASP A 52 -25.59 30.45 15.30
C ASP A 52 -26.18 29.05 15.02
N HIS A 53 -26.23 28.69 13.73
CA HIS A 53 -26.30 27.29 13.30
C HIS A 53 -24.92 26.86 12.80
N ARG A 54 -23.96 26.70 13.71
CA ARG A 54 -22.76 25.90 13.45
C ARG A 54 -23.05 24.44 13.82
N GLY A 55 -23.72 23.77 12.89
CA GLY A 55 -23.75 22.31 12.83
C GLY A 55 -22.50 21.77 12.11
N SER A 56 -22.02 20.64 12.62
CA SER A 56 -20.97 19.74 12.08
C SER A 56 -19.53 20.09 12.46
N MET A 57 -19.10 19.54 13.61
CA MET A 57 -17.73 19.02 13.72
C MET A 57 -17.49 18.03 12.57
N GLY A 58 -16.33 18.12 11.92
CA GLY A 58 -15.88 17.14 10.95
C GLY A 58 -15.64 15.80 11.63
N ASP A 59 -16.20 14.73 11.06
CA ASP A 59 -15.85 13.37 11.44
C ASP A 59 -14.34 13.18 11.18
N ALA A 60 -13.53 13.15 12.23
CA ALA A 60 -12.11 12.81 12.10
C ALA A 60 -11.99 11.41 11.48
N LEU A 61 -11.10 11.23 10.51
CA LEU A 61 -10.82 9.93 9.92
C LEU A 61 -10.45 8.92 11.03
N PRO A 62 -10.90 7.66 10.92
CA PRO A 62 -10.71 6.66 11.96
C PRO A 62 -9.22 6.40 12.14
N ARG A 63 -8.75 6.55 13.39
CA ARG A 63 -7.36 6.29 13.74
C ARG A 63 -7.10 4.79 13.75
N VAL A 64 -6.04 4.37 13.06
CA VAL A 64 -5.53 3.00 13.18
C VAL A 64 -4.85 2.84 14.52
N ARG A 65 -5.16 1.77 15.25
CA ARG A 65 -4.48 1.39 16.51
C ARG A 65 -3.71 0.11 16.30
N VAL A 66 -2.48 0.06 16.83
CA VAL A 66 -1.62 -1.11 16.73
C VAL A 66 -1.01 -1.47 18.07
N SER A 67 -0.91 -2.77 18.33
CA SER A 67 -0.01 -3.32 19.33
C SER A 67 0.91 -4.34 18.66
N GLN A 68 2.22 -4.18 18.84
CA GLN A 68 3.25 -5.01 18.24
C GLN A 68 3.89 -5.89 19.32
N GLU A 69 4.01 -7.18 19.03
CA GLU A 69 4.77 -8.09 19.87
C GLU A 69 5.71 -8.93 19.01
N ALA A 70 7.00 -8.94 19.36
CA ALA A 70 7.89 -10.02 18.94
C ALA A 70 7.38 -11.29 19.62
N SER A 71 6.94 -12.29 18.86
CA SER A 71 6.41 -13.51 19.49
C SER A 71 6.79 -14.75 18.72
N PRO A 72 7.52 -15.67 19.37
CA PRO A 72 7.17 -17.07 19.34
C PRO A 72 6.56 -17.45 20.69
N GLY A 73 5.34 -17.98 20.69
CA GLY A 73 4.79 -18.60 21.88
C GLY A 73 3.31 -18.94 21.75
N HIS A 74 2.93 -20.06 22.39
CA HIS A 74 1.54 -20.45 22.64
C HIS A 74 0.81 -19.50 23.62
N GLU A 75 1.33 -18.31 23.90
CA GLU A 75 0.67 -17.38 24.81
C GLU A 75 -0.48 -16.65 24.10
N VAL A 76 -1.59 -16.49 24.80
CA VAL A 76 -2.71 -15.71 24.30
C VAL A 76 -2.38 -14.22 24.43
N LYS A 77 -2.31 -13.52 23.31
CA LYS A 77 -2.12 -12.07 23.27
C LYS A 77 -3.48 -11.39 23.27
N ARG A 78 -3.68 -10.46 24.23
CA ARG A 78 -4.94 -9.75 24.45
C ARG A 78 -4.76 -8.27 24.16
N THR A 79 -5.78 -7.65 23.59
CA THR A 79 -5.80 -6.22 23.28
C THR A 79 -6.92 -5.54 24.04
N SER A 80 -6.73 -4.25 24.33
CA SER A 80 -7.76 -3.39 24.95
C SER A 80 -8.78 -2.86 23.92
N PHE A 81 -8.61 -3.22 22.65
CA PHE A 81 -9.40 -2.72 21.53
C PHE A 81 -9.81 -3.87 20.58
N PRO A 82 -10.92 -3.73 19.83
CA PRO A 82 -11.28 -4.72 18.80
C PRO A 82 -10.28 -4.68 17.65
N ILE A 83 -9.82 -5.85 17.22
CA ILE A 83 -8.83 -6.04 16.16
C ILE A 83 -9.57 -6.27 14.83
N THR A 84 -9.22 -5.49 13.81
CA THR A 84 -9.67 -5.70 12.43
C THR A 84 -8.85 -6.79 11.75
N ALA A 85 -7.53 -6.79 11.94
CA ALA A 85 -6.62 -7.78 11.36
C ALA A 85 -5.37 -8.02 12.22
N VAL A 86 -4.73 -9.17 12.04
CA VAL A 86 -3.42 -9.52 12.59
C VAL A 86 -2.43 -9.62 11.44
N GLY A 87 -1.44 -8.73 11.41
CA GLY A 87 -0.31 -8.80 10.49
C GLY A 87 0.77 -9.74 11.04
N LEU A 88 1.31 -10.61 10.21
CA LEU A 88 2.33 -11.60 10.58
C LEU A 88 3.51 -11.54 9.62
N THR A 89 4.72 -11.62 10.17
CA THR A 89 5.97 -11.76 9.41
C THR A 89 6.79 -12.91 9.99
N TRP A 90 7.23 -13.88 9.18
CA TRP A 90 7.97 -15.05 9.65
C TRP A 90 8.95 -15.63 8.62
N THR A 91 9.89 -16.46 9.08
CA THR A 91 10.78 -17.26 8.22
C THR A 91 10.50 -18.76 8.41
N GLY A 92 10.87 -19.57 7.42
CA GLY A 92 10.61 -21.02 7.40
C GLY A 92 9.45 -21.35 6.45
N SER A 93 8.69 -22.42 6.78
CA SER A 93 7.57 -22.88 5.94
C SER A 93 6.52 -21.77 5.71
N PRO A 94 6.12 -21.49 4.45
CA PRO A 94 5.04 -20.55 4.14
C PRO A 94 3.65 -20.93 4.68
N ARG A 95 3.48 -22.16 5.18
CA ARG A 95 2.21 -22.67 5.75
C ARG A 95 2.35 -23.15 7.19
N GLY A 96 3.48 -22.88 7.84
CA GLY A 96 3.78 -23.40 9.17
C GLY A 96 3.34 -22.51 10.33
N VAL A 97 2.37 -21.63 10.11
CA VAL A 97 1.75 -20.80 11.15
C VAL A 97 0.26 -21.08 11.19
N ARG A 98 -0.26 -21.34 12.38
CA ARG A 98 -1.69 -21.38 12.69
C ARG A 98 -2.01 -20.26 13.66
N LEU A 99 -3.18 -19.67 13.48
CA LEU A 99 -3.68 -18.60 14.33
C LEU A 99 -5.06 -18.98 14.86
N ARG A 100 -5.39 -18.61 16.09
CA ARG A 100 -6.79 -18.54 16.53
C ARG A 100 -7.06 -17.20 17.19
N LEU A 101 -8.29 -16.74 17.07
CA LEU A 101 -8.74 -15.46 17.59
C LEU A 101 -9.52 -15.65 18.90
N PHE A 102 -9.61 -14.59 19.69
CA PHE A 102 -10.34 -14.60 20.97
C PHE A 102 -11.37 -13.49 20.99
N ASP A 103 -12.58 -13.79 21.45
CA ASP A 103 -13.61 -12.77 21.63
C ASP A 103 -13.31 -11.87 22.84
N ARG A 104 -14.19 -10.88 23.08
CA ARG A 104 -14.06 -9.95 24.21
C ARG A 104 -14.01 -10.67 25.57
N SER A 105 -14.76 -11.75 25.75
CA SER A 105 -14.80 -12.52 27.00
C SER A 105 -13.55 -13.37 27.25
N GLY A 106 -12.72 -13.58 26.22
CA GLY A 106 -11.58 -14.51 26.33
C GLY A 106 -11.87 -15.90 25.76
N LYS A 107 -13.02 -16.11 25.10
CA LYS A 107 -13.33 -17.39 24.49
C LYS A 107 -12.51 -17.57 23.20
N PRO A 108 -11.81 -18.71 23.03
CA PRO A 108 -11.08 -19.00 21.81
C PRO A 108 -12.02 -19.40 20.66
N GLY A 109 -11.70 -18.93 19.47
CA GLY A 109 -12.21 -19.46 18.20
C GLY A 109 -11.44 -20.70 17.74
N ALA A 110 -11.79 -21.19 16.55
CA ALA A 110 -11.09 -22.30 15.91
C ALA A 110 -9.69 -21.89 15.45
N TRP A 111 -8.79 -22.88 15.39
CA TRP A 111 -7.51 -22.72 14.70
C TRP A 111 -7.72 -22.58 13.19
N GLN A 112 -7.05 -21.61 12.59
CA GLN A 112 -6.98 -21.40 11.15
C GLN A 112 -5.54 -21.48 10.69
N ASN A 113 -5.32 -22.13 9.54
CA ASN A 113 -4.01 -22.13 8.89
C ASN A 113 -3.76 -20.76 8.27
N VAL A 114 -2.55 -20.23 8.49
CA VAL A 114 -2.08 -19.00 7.85
C VAL A 114 -1.21 -19.40 6.67
N THR A 115 -1.57 -18.93 5.49
CA THR A 115 -0.75 -19.08 4.29
C THR A 115 -0.04 -17.76 4.03
N ALA A 116 1.27 -17.82 3.77
CA ALA A 116 2.02 -16.65 3.34
C ALA A 116 1.42 -16.05 2.07
N GLY A 117 1.31 -14.73 2.05
CA GLY A 117 1.07 -13.95 0.84
C GLY A 117 2.25 -14.05 -0.14
N CYS A 118 2.11 -13.36 -1.27
CA CYS A 118 3.14 -13.38 -2.31
C CYS A 118 4.43 -12.66 -1.89
N PRO A 119 5.59 -13.01 -2.47
CA PRO A 119 6.83 -12.26 -2.27
C PRO A 119 6.70 -10.82 -2.77
N CYS A 120 6.60 -9.86 -1.85
CA CYS A 120 6.52 -8.43 -2.11
C CYS A 120 7.53 -7.70 -1.21
N GLY A 121 7.95 -6.49 -1.60
CA GLY A 121 9.00 -5.74 -0.92
C GLY A 121 9.72 -4.72 -1.78
N LYS A 122 10.61 -3.94 -1.14
CA LYS A 122 11.50 -2.99 -1.82
C LYS A 122 12.57 -3.74 -2.61
N ASP A 123 12.88 -3.27 -3.81
CA ASP A 123 14.01 -3.80 -4.60
C ASP A 123 15.37 -3.48 -3.96
N THR A 124 15.42 -2.45 -3.10
CA THR A 124 16.61 -2.06 -2.33
C THR A 124 16.73 -2.77 -0.98
N GLU A 125 15.85 -3.75 -0.69
CA GLU A 125 16.22 -4.80 0.27
C GLU A 125 17.43 -5.50 -0.34
N THR A 126 18.61 -4.91 -0.13
CA THR A 126 19.83 -5.68 -0.09
C THR A 126 19.50 -6.87 0.77
N LEU A 127 19.59 -8.05 0.16
CA LEU A 127 20.04 -9.23 0.84
C LEU A 127 21.21 -8.77 1.72
N ARG A 128 20.96 -8.40 2.99
CA ARG A 128 21.97 -8.53 4.02
C ARG A 128 22.42 -9.96 3.84
N ALA A 129 23.63 -10.11 3.32
CA ALA A 129 24.16 -11.29 2.66
C ALA A 129 24.23 -12.53 3.56
N LYS A 130 23.08 -13.01 4.05
CA LYS A 130 22.90 -14.12 4.99
C LYS A 130 21.52 -14.82 4.92
N SER A 131 20.55 -14.38 4.11
CA SER A 131 19.31 -15.14 3.83
C SER A 131 18.86 -14.91 2.40
N THR A 132 18.73 -15.96 1.60
CA THR A 132 18.36 -15.94 0.17
C THR A 132 16.85 -15.89 -0.09
N THR A 133 16.03 -15.74 0.96
CA THR A 133 14.57 -15.78 0.84
C THR A 133 13.94 -14.65 1.67
N PRO A 134 13.10 -13.79 1.06
CA PRO A 134 12.30 -12.80 1.78
C PRO A 134 11.46 -13.45 2.88
N PRO A 135 11.16 -12.76 3.99
CA PRO A 135 10.26 -13.31 5.00
C PRO A 135 8.86 -13.50 4.41
N ASN A 136 8.18 -14.54 4.88
CA ASN A 136 6.77 -14.75 4.66
C ASN A 136 5.97 -13.66 5.39
N ARG A 137 4.89 -13.19 4.77
CA ARG A 137 4.01 -12.15 5.34
C ARG A 137 2.55 -12.54 5.13
N ALA A 138 1.67 -12.23 6.07
CA ALA A 138 0.23 -12.41 5.91
C ALA A 138 -0.55 -11.35 6.69
N LEU A 139 -1.77 -11.06 6.23
CA LEU A 139 -2.73 -10.23 6.94
C LEU A 139 -3.98 -11.07 7.21
N VAL A 140 -4.17 -11.47 8.47
CA VAL A 140 -5.27 -12.34 8.88
C VAL A 140 -6.41 -11.50 9.46
N PRO A 141 -7.61 -11.52 8.89
CA PRO A 141 -8.77 -10.83 9.46
C PRO A 141 -9.08 -11.31 10.87
N ALA A 142 -9.42 -10.36 11.73
CA ALA A 142 -9.74 -10.61 13.12
C ALA A 142 -11.20 -10.28 13.46
N HIS A 143 -11.98 -9.68 12.55
CA HIS A 143 -13.43 -9.49 12.68
C HIS A 143 -13.89 -8.89 14.03
N GLY A 144 -13.12 -7.95 14.59
CA GLY A 144 -13.43 -7.31 15.87
C GLY A 144 -13.06 -8.15 17.10
N SER A 145 -12.20 -9.16 16.95
CA SER A 145 -11.66 -9.98 18.05
C SER A 145 -10.82 -9.16 19.02
N TYR A 146 -10.60 -9.65 20.24
CA TYR A 146 -9.85 -8.97 21.31
C TYR A 146 -8.55 -9.68 21.68
N GLY A 147 -8.12 -10.61 20.85
CA GLY A 147 -6.85 -11.29 21.03
C GLY A 147 -6.59 -12.34 19.97
N TYR A 148 -5.36 -12.83 19.97
CA TYR A 148 -4.92 -13.90 19.10
C TYR A 148 -3.91 -14.80 19.82
N GLN A 149 -3.72 -15.99 19.29
CA GLN A 149 -2.66 -16.90 19.70
C GLN A 149 -2.10 -17.57 18.46
N LEU A 150 -0.79 -17.77 18.45
CA LEU A 150 -0.08 -18.44 17.37
C LEU A 150 0.32 -19.85 17.81
N ASP A 151 0.26 -20.77 16.85
CA ASP A 151 0.84 -22.09 16.92
C ASP A 151 1.74 -22.25 15.69
N VAL A 152 3.00 -22.63 15.91
CA VAL A 152 4.07 -22.56 14.90
C VAL A 152 4.75 -23.91 14.77
N ASP A 153 4.90 -24.35 13.53
CA ASP A 153 5.56 -25.61 13.23
C ASP A 153 7.06 -25.54 13.56
N ALA A 154 7.68 -26.70 13.78
CA ALA A 154 9.12 -26.78 14.00
C ALA A 154 9.90 -26.15 12.83
N GLY A 155 10.89 -25.31 13.16
CA GLY A 155 11.71 -24.60 12.17
C GLY A 155 11.09 -23.31 11.61
N VAL A 156 9.85 -22.96 12.00
CA VAL A 156 9.27 -21.65 11.72
C VAL A 156 9.65 -20.66 12.81
N LYS A 157 10.06 -19.45 12.39
CA LYS A 157 10.35 -18.33 13.30
C LYS A 157 9.50 -17.13 12.93
N VAL A 158 8.53 -16.80 13.77
CA VAL A 158 7.79 -15.54 13.67
C VAL A 158 8.70 -14.39 14.10
N ILE A 159 8.92 -13.45 13.19
CA ILE A 159 9.70 -12.23 13.40
C ILE A 159 8.82 -11.21 14.12
N GLU A 160 7.57 -11.09 13.69
CA GLU A 160 6.67 -10.06 14.16
C GLU A 160 5.21 -10.51 14.04
N ALA A 161 4.40 -10.15 15.03
CA ALA A 161 2.96 -10.17 14.96
C ALA A 161 2.40 -8.82 15.45
N ILE A 162 1.52 -8.22 14.65
CA ILE A 162 0.84 -6.96 14.98
C ILE A 162 -0.67 -7.14 15.00
N ALA A 163 -1.33 -6.69 16.07
CA ALA A 163 -2.78 -6.55 16.08
C ALA A 163 -3.16 -5.14 15.61
N ILE A 164 -4.02 -5.05 14.61
CA ILE A 164 -4.41 -3.83 13.93
C ILE A 164 -5.91 -3.62 14.11
N ASP A 165 -6.30 -2.49 14.69
CA ASP A 165 -7.63 -1.90 14.50
C ASP A 165 -7.51 -0.85 13.40
N ALA A 166 -8.02 -1.14 12.21
CA ALA A 166 -7.98 -0.20 11.09
C ALA A 166 -9.04 0.90 11.21
N GLY A 167 -9.90 0.81 12.23
CA GLY A 167 -11.08 1.62 12.42
C GLY A 167 -12.08 1.46 11.28
N HIS A 168 -13.32 1.92 11.49
CA HIS A 168 -14.38 1.84 10.49
C HIS A 168 -14.74 3.23 10.01
N LEU A 169 -14.69 3.44 8.70
CA LEU A 169 -15.37 4.59 8.10
C LEU A 169 -16.83 4.20 8.07
N GLY A 170 -17.60 4.61 9.07
CA GLY A 170 -19.04 4.39 9.11
C GLY A 170 -19.63 4.64 7.73
N ARG A 171 -20.32 3.64 7.17
CA ARG A 171 -20.71 3.54 5.76
C ARG A 171 -21.57 4.74 5.33
N LYS A 172 -20.97 5.90 5.03
CA LYS A 172 -21.65 6.95 4.26
C LYS A 172 -21.76 6.39 2.86
N ARG A 173 -22.90 5.74 2.61
CA ARG A 173 -23.34 5.28 1.30
C ARG A 173 -23.14 6.46 0.35
N ARG A 174 -22.04 6.47 -0.42
CA ARG A 174 -21.89 7.39 -1.55
C ARG A 174 -23.02 7.03 -2.49
N THR A 175 -24.15 7.70 -2.35
CA THR A 175 -25.12 7.79 -3.41
C THR A 175 -24.34 8.38 -4.57
N ALA A 176 -24.13 7.59 -5.62
CA ALA A 176 -23.77 8.13 -6.92
C ALA A 176 -24.65 9.37 -7.15
N PRO A 177 -24.12 10.49 -7.65
CA PRO A 177 -24.96 11.63 -7.93
C PRO A 177 -26.03 11.15 -8.90
N SER A 178 -27.26 11.06 -8.39
CA SER A 178 -28.45 10.81 -9.16
C SER A 178 -28.63 12.05 -10.03
N GLY A 179 -28.00 12.01 -11.21
CA GLY A 179 -28.28 12.94 -12.29
C GLY A 179 -29.76 12.85 -12.59
N THR A 180 -30.46 13.96 -12.38
CA THR A 180 -31.86 14.16 -12.75
C THR A 180 -32.04 13.82 -14.23
N PRO A 181 -33.10 13.08 -14.63
CA PRO A 181 -33.35 12.80 -16.03
C PRO A 181 -33.77 14.10 -16.73
N SER A 182 -32.83 14.77 -17.39
CA SER A 182 -33.15 15.87 -18.29
C SER A 182 -33.72 15.30 -19.59
N LYS A 183 -34.86 15.86 -19.99
CA LYS A 183 -35.71 15.42 -21.09
C LYS A 183 -34.95 15.36 -22.42
N SER A 184 -35.13 14.23 -23.11
CA SER A 184 -35.18 14.03 -24.57
C SER A 184 -34.46 15.07 -25.46
N ALA A 185 -33.33 14.65 -26.03
CA ALA A 185 -32.83 15.14 -27.32
C ALA A 185 -32.93 14.00 -28.36
N PRO A 186 -33.11 14.31 -29.67
CA PRO A 186 -33.51 13.32 -30.66
C PRO A 186 -32.38 12.36 -31.01
N ALA A 187 -32.76 11.13 -31.36
CA ALA A 187 -31.87 10.13 -31.91
C ALA A 187 -31.21 10.66 -33.20
N THR A 188 -29.88 10.83 -33.14
CA THR A 188 -29.05 10.99 -34.32
C THR A 188 -28.10 9.79 -34.38
N THR A 189 -28.04 9.22 -35.57
CA THR A 189 -27.31 8.05 -36.09
C THR A 189 -25.94 7.78 -35.44
N PRO A 190 -25.52 6.50 -35.24
CA PRO A 190 -24.22 6.18 -34.68
C PRO A 190 -23.11 6.46 -35.69
N GLY A 191 -22.46 7.61 -35.54
CA GLY A 191 -21.15 7.91 -36.11
C GLY A 191 -20.06 7.53 -35.11
N ALA A 192 -19.09 6.74 -35.56
CA ALA A 192 -17.91 6.38 -34.79
C ALA A 192 -17.16 7.65 -34.31
N SER A 193 -16.98 7.77 -33.00
CA SER A 193 -15.99 8.63 -32.37
C SER A 193 -15.63 7.96 -31.05
N GLY A 194 -14.45 7.33 -31.02
CA GLY A 194 -13.93 6.66 -29.84
C GLY A 194 -13.85 7.63 -28.68
N SER A 195 -14.71 7.44 -27.68
CA SER A 195 -14.56 8.13 -26.40
C SER A 195 -13.31 7.57 -25.75
N ALA A 196 -12.22 8.35 -25.73
CA ALA A 196 -11.00 8.00 -25.03
C ALA A 196 -11.33 7.48 -23.61
N VAL A 197 -10.76 6.34 -23.22
CA VAL A 197 -10.99 5.78 -21.90
C VAL A 197 -10.40 6.74 -20.87
N ALA A 198 -11.27 7.39 -20.08
CA ALA A 198 -10.85 8.42 -19.14
C ALA A 198 -9.86 7.89 -18.09
N PHE A 199 -8.84 8.69 -17.77
CA PHE A 199 -7.89 8.43 -16.68
C PHE A 199 -7.78 9.67 -15.77
N PRO A 200 -7.82 9.51 -14.43
CA PRO A 200 -8.17 8.27 -13.70
C PRO A 200 -9.63 7.85 -13.96
N PRO A 201 -9.96 6.55 -13.78
CA PRO A 201 -11.34 6.11 -13.96
C PRO A 201 -12.29 6.81 -12.96
N PRO A 202 -13.52 7.15 -13.37
CA PRO A 202 -14.48 7.80 -12.49
C PRO A 202 -14.73 6.99 -11.21
N GLY A 203 -14.83 7.69 -10.08
CA GLY A 203 -15.17 7.07 -8.80
C GLY A 203 -14.00 6.46 -8.03
N LEU A 204 -12.77 6.56 -8.54
CA LEU A 204 -11.55 6.23 -7.81
C LEU A 204 -11.53 6.95 -6.44
N VAL A 205 -11.30 6.18 -5.39
CA VAL A 205 -11.23 6.64 -4.00
C VAL A 205 -9.79 7.05 -3.72
N LEU A 206 -9.57 8.35 -3.49
CA LEU A 206 -8.24 8.88 -3.21
C LEU A 206 -7.78 8.51 -1.81
N ARG A 207 -6.49 8.67 -1.54
CA ARG A 207 -5.86 8.40 -0.24
C ARG A 207 -6.60 9.03 0.94
N ALA A 208 -6.94 10.32 0.83
CA ALA A 208 -7.71 11.01 1.86
C ALA A 208 -9.10 10.40 2.09
N ASP A 209 -9.78 9.95 1.02
CA ASP A 209 -11.14 9.44 1.07
C ASP A 209 -11.25 8.05 1.71
N TRP A 210 -10.23 7.20 1.55
CA TRP A 210 -10.18 5.92 2.26
C TRP A 210 -9.50 6.02 3.63
N GLY A 211 -9.03 7.21 4.01
CA GLY A 211 -8.46 7.48 5.33
C GLY A 211 -6.99 7.08 5.48
N ALA A 212 -6.18 7.33 4.46
CA ALA A 212 -4.73 7.21 4.54
C ALA A 212 -4.18 8.14 5.61
N ASP A 213 -3.44 7.59 6.57
CA ASP A 213 -2.66 8.37 7.52
C ASP A 213 -1.27 8.65 6.93
N GLU A 214 -1.14 9.78 6.24
CA GLU A 214 0.09 10.18 5.56
C GLU A 214 1.30 10.33 6.50
N ALA A 215 1.12 10.41 7.82
CA ALA A 215 2.26 10.42 8.73
C ALA A 215 3.04 9.09 8.70
N LYS A 216 2.38 7.96 8.37
CA LYS A 216 3.01 6.64 8.36
C LYS A 216 4.02 6.44 7.24
N ARG A 217 3.96 7.26 6.19
CA ARG A 217 4.99 7.25 5.14
C ARG A 217 6.21 8.11 5.45
N LEU A 218 6.14 8.88 6.53
CA LEU A 218 7.18 9.83 6.90
C LEU A 218 8.04 9.30 8.05
N THR A 219 9.32 9.62 8.00
CA THR A 219 10.24 9.52 9.14
C THR A 219 9.92 10.62 10.16
N ALA A 220 10.47 10.51 11.37
CA ALA A 220 10.23 11.47 12.45
C ALA A 220 10.62 12.93 12.12
N ASP A 221 11.55 13.12 11.17
CA ASP A 221 11.98 14.42 10.65
C ASP A 221 11.18 14.88 9.42
N GLY A 222 10.09 14.19 9.08
CA GLY A 222 9.14 14.59 8.04
C GLY A 222 9.56 14.23 6.61
N ARG A 223 10.60 13.42 6.41
CA ARG A 223 11.01 12.93 5.08
C ARG A 223 10.28 11.64 4.73
N GLU A 224 10.12 11.34 3.46
CA GLU A 224 9.59 10.03 3.06
C GLU A 224 10.55 8.90 3.48
N SER A 225 10.04 7.91 4.22
CA SER A 225 10.80 6.72 4.63
C SER A 225 11.34 5.97 3.40
N SER A 226 10.56 5.94 2.32
CA SER A 226 11.00 5.46 1.01
C SER A 226 10.64 6.47 -0.07
N PRO A 227 11.60 7.36 -0.43
CA PRO A 227 11.36 8.42 -1.39
C PRO A 227 10.76 7.93 -2.69
N THR A 228 9.78 8.66 -3.23
CA THR A 228 9.19 8.35 -4.54
C THR A 228 10.26 8.29 -5.64
N ARG A 229 10.12 7.31 -6.52
CA ARG A 229 10.91 7.15 -7.75
C ARG A 229 9.92 6.87 -8.87
N PHE A 230 10.13 7.49 -10.01
CA PHE A 230 9.27 7.36 -11.16
C PHE A 230 10.02 6.69 -12.30
N THR A 231 9.30 5.90 -13.09
CA THR A 231 9.86 5.18 -14.24
C THR A 231 8.78 5.03 -15.29
N ARG A 232 9.17 5.14 -16.57
CA ARG A 232 8.26 4.84 -17.69
C ARG A 232 7.62 3.46 -17.53
N VAL A 233 6.32 3.39 -17.78
CA VAL A 233 5.55 2.16 -17.66
C VAL A 233 5.95 1.17 -18.75
N GLN A 234 6.15 -0.08 -18.34
CA GLN A 234 6.53 -1.22 -19.17
C GLN A 234 5.51 -2.36 -19.05
N ALA A 235 4.87 -2.51 -17.89
CA ALA A 235 3.93 -3.60 -17.62
C ALA A 235 2.88 -3.21 -16.56
N ILE A 236 1.79 -3.97 -16.53
CA ILE A 236 0.75 -3.93 -15.50
C ILE A 236 0.65 -5.34 -14.90
N THR A 237 0.73 -5.44 -13.57
CA THR A 237 0.66 -6.71 -12.84
C THR A 237 -0.53 -6.74 -11.90
N VAL A 238 -1.39 -7.75 -12.08
CA VAL A 238 -2.53 -8.03 -11.22
C VAL A 238 -2.12 -8.94 -10.06
N HIS A 239 -2.54 -8.56 -8.86
CA HIS A 239 -2.33 -9.26 -7.61
C HIS A 239 -3.67 -9.61 -6.96
N HIS A 240 -3.63 -10.49 -5.96
CA HIS A 240 -4.66 -10.57 -4.93
C HIS A 240 -4.04 -10.23 -3.58
N THR A 241 -4.85 -9.85 -2.59
CA THR A 241 -4.34 -9.53 -1.25
C THR A 241 -4.30 -10.72 -0.31
N ALA A 242 -4.89 -11.86 -0.70
CA ALA A 242 -5.10 -13.04 0.14
C ALA A 242 -5.88 -12.73 1.45
N THR A 243 -6.65 -11.64 1.45
CA THR A 243 -7.63 -11.30 2.49
C THR A 243 -8.99 -11.92 2.15
N PRO A 244 -10.04 -11.85 2.99
CA PRO A 244 -11.37 -12.28 2.61
C PRO A 244 -11.91 -11.48 1.43
N VAL A 245 -12.71 -12.15 0.61
CA VAL A 245 -13.37 -11.57 -0.56
C VAL A 245 -14.58 -10.70 -0.16
N ASP A 246 -15.29 -11.06 0.92
CA ASP A 246 -16.55 -10.43 1.35
C ASP A 246 -16.39 -9.51 2.58
N ASP A 247 -15.29 -8.73 2.64
CA ASP A 247 -15.12 -7.75 3.73
C ASP A 247 -16.23 -6.69 3.67
N PRO A 248 -17.02 -6.47 4.74
CA PRO A 248 -18.07 -5.46 4.76
C PRO A 248 -17.54 -4.01 4.77
N ASP A 249 -16.25 -3.79 5.07
CA ASP A 249 -15.56 -2.50 5.03
C ASP A 249 -14.20 -2.62 4.31
N PRO A 250 -14.20 -2.67 2.96
CA PRO A 250 -12.97 -2.80 2.18
C PRO A 250 -11.96 -1.68 2.43
N ALA A 251 -12.41 -0.48 2.81
CA ALA A 251 -11.52 0.63 3.14
C ALA A 251 -10.72 0.35 4.43
N ALA A 252 -11.32 -0.34 5.41
CA ALA A 252 -10.60 -0.82 6.59
C ALA A 252 -9.54 -1.86 6.21
N THR A 253 -9.84 -2.76 5.26
CA THR A 253 -8.84 -3.68 4.71
C THR A 253 -7.67 -2.93 4.08
N VAL A 254 -7.94 -1.90 3.26
CA VAL A 254 -6.90 -1.06 2.64
C VAL A 254 -6.03 -0.37 3.71
N ARG A 255 -6.64 0.18 4.77
CA ARG A 255 -5.89 0.78 5.90
C ARG A 255 -5.05 -0.24 6.67
N ALA A 256 -5.54 -1.48 6.85
CA ALA A 256 -4.78 -2.55 7.49
C ALA A 256 -3.58 -3.00 6.64
N ILE A 257 -3.76 -3.11 5.31
CA ILE A 257 -2.67 -3.38 4.37
C ILE A 257 -1.66 -2.22 4.41
N TYR A 258 -2.13 -0.97 4.43
CA TYR A 258 -1.26 0.20 4.52
C TYR A 258 -0.44 0.19 5.82
N GLU A 259 -1.06 -0.11 6.96
CA GLU A 259 -0.36 -0.26 8.24
C GLU A 259 0.74 -1.32 8.18
N GLN A 260 0.40 -2.52 7.70
CA GLN A 260 1.37 -3.60 7.60
C GLN A 260 2.50 -3.24 6.64
N HIS A 261 2.19 -2.68 5.47
CA HIS A 261 3.19 -2.36 4.45
C HIS A 261 4.07 -1.17 4.86
N ALA A 262 3.48 -0.04 5.27
CA ALA A 262 4.25 1.15 5.56
C ALA A 262 5.08 1.02 6.84
N VAL A 263 4.49 0.45 7.89
CA VAL A 263 5.05 0.46 9.25
C VAL A 263 5.73 -0.85 9.59
N SER A 264 4.99 -1.96 9.72
CA SER A 264 5.56 -3.25 10.16
C SER A 264 6.57 -3.82 9.17
N ASN A 265 6.27 -3.71 7.88
CA ASN A 265 7.18 -4.12 6.83
C ASN A 265 8.32 -3.13 6.58
N ASP A 266 8.26 -1.93 7.18
CA ASP A 266 9.17 -0.80 6.96
C ASP A 266 9.25 -0.39 5.48
N TRP A 267 8.15 -0.50 4.72
CA TRP A 267 8.16 -0.07 3.32
C TRP A 267 7.99 1.43 3.15
N GLY A 268 7.49 2.11 4.17
CA GLY A 268 7.19 3.54 4.10
C GLY A 268 5.98 3.88 3.22
N ASP A 269 5.34 2.94 2.52
CA ASP A 269 4.00 3.13 1.97
C ASP A 269 3.33 1.79 1.64
N ILE A 270 2.07 1.82 1.23
CA ILE A 270 1.40 0.68 0.62
C ILE A 270 2.09 0.30 -0.70
N GLY A 271 2.41 -0.99 -0.87
CA GLY A 271 3.18 -1.47 -2.02
C GLY A 271 2.47 -1.49 -3.37
N TYR A 272 1.14 -1.42 -3.42
CA TYR A 272 0.36 -1.46 -4.67
C TYR A 272 0.06 -0.04 -5.18
N ASN A 273 -0.03 0.15 -6.49
CA ASN A 273 -0.45 1.43 -7.08
C ASN A 273 -1.96 1.62 -7.00
N PHE A 274 -2.73 0.54 -7.19
CA PHE A 274 -4.19 0.53 -7.10
C PHE A 274 -4.68 -0.72 -6.37
N LEU A 275 -5.84 -0.63 -5.73
CA LEU A 275 -6.55 -1.77 -5.17
C LEU A 275 -8.01 -1.77 -5.66
N ILE A 276 -8.62 -2.95 -5.81
CA ILE A 276 -10.00 -3.09 -6.26
C ILE A 276 -10.77 -4.02 -5.33
N ASP A 277 -11.86 -3.53 -4.74
CA ASP A 277 -12.73 -4.36 -3.91
C ASP A 277 -13.72 -5.21 -4.71
N ARG A 278 -14.45 -6.07 -4.01
CA ARG A 278 -15.50 -6.93 -4.59
C ARG A 278 -16.65 -6.15 -5.20
N GLN A 279 -16.88 -4.92 -4.81
CA GLN A 279 -17.93 -4.06 -5.34
C GLN A 279 -17.45 -3.27 -6.57
N GLY A 280 -16.17 -3.40 -6.95
CA GLY A 280 -15.54 -2.72 -8.06
C GLY A 280 -15.06 -1.30 -7.72
N VAL A 281 -14.99 -0.94 -6.45
CA VAL A 281 -14.41 0.34 -6.02
C VAL A 281 -12.89 0.27 -6.19
N ILE A 282 -12.33 1.27 -6.89
CA ILE A 282 -10.89 1.40 -7.10
C ILE A 282 -10.35 2.36 -6.05
N TYR A 283 -9.29 1.95 -5.35
CA TYR A 283 -8.59 2.73 -4.34
C TYR A 283 -7.23 3.15 -4.88
N GLU A 284 -6.87 4.41 -4.66
CA GLU A 284 -5.49 4.89 -4.82
C GLU A 284 -4.59 4.20 -3.78
N GLY A 285 -3.52 3.57 -4.24
CA GLY A 285 -2.52 2.94 -3.39
C GLY A 285 -1.38 3.89 -3.08
N ARG A 286 -0.18 3.54 -3.53
CA ARG A 286 1.08 4.23 -3.24
C ARG A 286 1.00 5.72 -3.59
N TYR A 287 1.46 6.56 -2.66
CA TYR A 287 1.56 8.00 -2.84
C TYR A 287 2.47 8.35 -4.02
N SER A 288 1.97 9.18 -4.94
CA SER A 288 2.69 9.67 -6.13
C SER A 288 2.83 11.18 -6.19
N GLY A 289 2.41 11.92 -5.16
CA GLY A 289 2.43 13.37 -5.16
C GLY A 289 1.06 13.99 -4.90
N THR A 290 0.97 15.31 -5.07
CA THR A 290 -0.26 16.11 -4.90
C THR A 290 -0.74 16.75 -6.19
N ASP A 291 -0.16 16.36 -7.32
CA ASP A 291 -0.51 16.84 -8.66
C ASP A 291 -1.88 16.35 -9.16
N GLY A 292 -2.51 15.43 -8.42
CA GLY A 292 -3.83 14.89 -8.73
C GLY A 292 -3.81 13.80 -9.81
N ILE A 293 -2.64 13.19 -10.08
CA ILE A 293 -2.50 12.09 -11.04
C ILE A 293 -2.14 10.80 -10.27
N PRO A 294 -3.13 10.01 -9.82
CA PRO A 294 -2.87 8.81 -9.05
C PRO A 294 -1.86 7.87 -9.71
N ALA A 295 -0.89 7.43 -8.90
CA ALA A 295 0.23 6.57 -9.27
C ALA A 295 1.25 7.16 -10.26
N HIS A 296 1.10 8.38 -10.77
CA HIS A 296 2.01 8.95 -11.77
C HIS A 296 2.54 10.33 -11.38
N ASN A 297 3.59 10.77 -12.09
CA ASN A 297 4.02 12.16 -12.13
C ASN A 297 3.47 12.88 -13.38
N ALA A 298 3.81 14.17 -13.52
CA ALA A 298 3.45 15.00 -14.66
C ALA A 298 3.96 14.48 -16.02
N ASP A 299 5.10 13.77 -16.04
CA ASP A 299 5.69 13.20 -17.26
C ASP A 299 5.03 11.86 -17.67
N GLY A 300 4.03 11.40 -16.90
CA GLY A 300 3.33 10.15 -17.17
C GLY A 300 4.11 8.91 -16.74
N GLU A 301 5.18 9.05 -15.95
CA GLU A 301 5.88 7.92 -15.37
C GLU A 301 5.16 7.42 -14.11
N VAL A 302 5.23 6.11 -13.83
CA VAL A 302 4.59 5.53 -12.63
C VAL A 302 5.52 5.59 -11.43
N VAL A 303 4.97 5.86 -10.24
CA VAL A 303 5.68 5.67 -8.98
C VAL A 303 5.99 4.18 -8.78
N THR A 304 7.27 3.85 -8.61
CA THR A 304 7.75 2.50 -8.33
C THR A 304 6.99 1.92 -7.14
N GLY A 305 6.36 0.76 -7.26
CA GLY A 305 5.66 0.06 -6.17
C GLY A 305 6.58 -0.78 -5.27
N PHE A 306 5.98 -1.65 -4.45
CA PHE A 306 6.66 -2.70 -3.66
C PHE A 306 5.93 -4.05 -3.79
N HIS A 307 5.26 -4.29 -4.92
CA HIS A 307 4.33 -5.39 -5.12
C HIS A 307 4.94 -6.60 -5.84
N THR A 308 5.92 -6.38 -6.73
CA THR A 308 6.58 -7.44 -7.51
C THR A 308 8.08 -7.29 -7.34
N PHE A 309 8.64 -7.95 -6.32
CA PHE A 309 10.07 -7.84 -5.99
C PHE A 309 10.95 -8.13 -7.21
N GLY A 310 11.88 -7.22 -7.53
CA GLY A 310 12.76 -7.28 -8.69
C GLY A 310 12.18 -6.69 -9.99
N PHE A 311 10.87 -6.41 -10.01
CA PHE A 311 10.13 -5.89 -11.16
C PHE A 311 9.24 -4.70 -10.77
N ASN A 312 9.60 -3.91 -9.75
CA ASN A 312 8.78 -2.80 -9.29
C ASN A 312 8.87 -1.53 -10.19
N PRO A 313 10.06 -1.07 -10.62
CA PRO A 313 10.17 0.14 -11.44
C PRO A 313 9.49 -0.01 -12.81
N GLY A 314 8.57 0.89 -13.13
CA GLY A 314 7.85 0.86 -14.41
C GLY A 314 6.78 -0.24 -14.52
N ASN A 315 6.46 -0.92 -13.42
CA ASN A 315 5.39 -1.92 -13.37
C ASN A 315 4.25 -1.41 -12.49
N ILE A 316 3.03 -1.37 -13.02
CA ILE A 316 1.85 -0.92 -12.27
C ILE A 316 1.24 -2.11 -11.52
N GLY A 317 1.23 -2.06 -10.18
CA GLY A 317 0.61 -3.07 -9.35
C GLY A 317 -0.86 -2.78 -9.05
N ILE A 318 -1.77 -3.68 -9.46
CA ILE A 318 -3.20 -3.62 -9.13
C ILE A 318 -3.55 -4.81 -8.23
N ALA A 319 -3.95 -4.58 -6.98
CA ALA A 319 -4.33 -5.66 -6.06
C ALA A 319 -5.86 -5.82 -5.95
N LEU A 320 -6.36 -7.01 -6.24
CA LEU A 320 -7.74 -7.39 -6.01
C LEU A 320 -7.91 -7.80 -4.54
N LEU A 321 -8.79 -7.12 -3.80
CA LEU A 321 -9.03 -7.44 -2.39
C LEU A 321 -9.73 -8.80 -2.29
N GLY A 322 -9.01 -9.81 -1.80
CA GLY A 322 -9.54 -11.16 -1.66
C GLY A 322 -8.52 -12.28 -1.83
N ASP A 323 -8.88 -13.48 -1.37
CA ASP A 323 -8.28 -14.76 -1.71
C ASP A 323 -9.03 -15.36 -2.90
N LEU A 324 -8.47 -15.06 -4.07
CA LEU A 324 -8.98 -15.48 -5.37
C LEU A 324 -8.33 -16.78 -5.87
N GLY A 325 -7.84 -17.63 -4.95
CA GLY A 325 -7.32 -18.96 -5.28
C GLY A 325 -8.40 -19.87 -5.89
N LYS A 326 -9.57 -19.90 -5.25
CA LYS A 326 -10.75 -20.68 -5.67
C LYS A 326 -11.97 -19.83 -6.02
N GLN A 327 -12.10 -18.67 -5.40
CA GLN A 327 -13.22 -17.77 -5.62
C GLN A 327 -12.93 -16.87 -6.81
N LYS A 328 -13.85 -16.83 -7.78
CA LYS A 328 -13.71 -15.93 -8.92
C LYS A 328 -13.89 -14.47 -8.48
N PRO A 329 -13.16 -13.52 -9.09
CA PRO A 329 -13.49 -12.11 -9.01
C PRO A 329 -14.97 -11.87 -9.34
N SER A 330 -15.64 -10.98 -8.61
CA SER A 330 -17.02 -10.61 -8.92
C SER A 330 -17.10 -9.92 -10.29
N SER A 331 -18.27 -9.89 -10.93
CA SER A 331 -18.45 -9.15 -12.18
C SER A 331 -18.03 -7.68 -12.03
N ARG A 332 -18.43 -7.03 -10.92
CA ARG A 332 -18.07 -5.62 -10.65
C ARG A 332 -16.57 -5.41 -10.50
N MET A 333 -15.89 -6.30 -9.77
CA MET A 333 -14.43 -6.26 -9.62
C MET A 333 -13.73 -6.42 -10.99
N ARG A 334 -14.18 -7.37 -11.82
CA ARG A 334 -13.63 -7.58 -13.18
C ARG A 334 -13.90 -6.41 -14.10
N ASP A 335 -15.10 -5.84 -14.06
CA ASP A 335 -15.46 -4.70 -14.90
C ASP A 335 -14.62 -3.47 -14.56
N SER A 336 -14.36 -3.23 -13.27
CA SER A 336 -13.46 -2.17 -12.84
C SER A 336 -12.00 -2.45 -13.19
N LEU A 337 -11.55 -3.70 -13.07
CA LEU A 337 -10.21 -4.11 -13.51
C LEU A 337 -10.03 -3.84 -15.01
N VAL A 338 -10.98 -4.26 -15.85
CA VAL A 338 -10.97 -4.03 -17.31
C VAL A 338 -10.91 -2.54 -17.64
N ARG A 339 -11.74 -1.71 -16.99
CA ARG A 339 -11.73 -0.26 -17.24
C ARG A 339 -10.42 0.38 -16.81
N LEU A 340 -9.91 0.02 -15.63
CA LEU A 340 -8.65 0.56 -15.12
C LEU A 340 -7.47 0.16 -16.02
N THR A 341 -7.37 -1.12 -16.40
CA THR A 341 -6.30 -1.60 -17.27
C THR A 341 -6.40 -1.00 -18.67
N ALA A 342 -7.61 -0.82 -19.22
CA ALA A 342 -7.81 -0.11 -20.49
C ALA A 342 -7.35 1.36 -20.42
N SER A 343 -7.73 2.10 -19.38
CA SER A 343 -7.30 3.50 -19.20
C SER A 343 -5.77 3.60 -19.08
N LEU A 344 -5.14 2.70 -18.33
CA LEU A 344 -3.69 2.64 -18.16
C LEU A 344 -2.99 2.24 -19.46
N ALA A 345 -3.50 1.23 -20.16
CA ALA A 345 -2.96 0.77 -21.43
C ALA A 345 -3.01 1.87 -22.50
N ALA A 346 -4.14 2.56 -22.62
CA ALA A 346 -4.28 3.71 -23.52
C ALA A 346 -3.32 4.85 -23.16
N ARG A 347 -3.15 5.16 -21.87
CA ARG A 347 -2.24 6.22 -21.40
C ARG A 347 -0.77 5.94 -21.74
N HIS A 348 -0.38 4.67 -21.73
CA HIS A 348 1.03 4.25 -21.83
C HIS A 348 1.38 3.58 -23.15
N GLU A 349 0.46 3.58 -24.11
CA GLU A 349 0.62 2.92 -25.41
C GLU A 349 0.99 1.43 -25.26
N LEU A 350 0.46 0.78 -24.22
CA LEU A 350 0.62 -0.66 -24.00
C LEU A 350 -0.51 -1.42 -24.68
N ASP A 351 -0.18 -2.42 -25.50
CA ASP A 351 -1.17 -3.39 -25.98
C ASP A 351 -1.42 -4.46 -24.90
N PRO A 352 -2.63 -4.56 -24.32
CA PRO A 352 -2.94 -5.55 -23.28
C PRO A 352 -2.76 -7.00 -23.73
N LEU A 353 -2.76 -7.28 -25.04
CA LEU A 353 -2.60 -8.61 -25.62
C LEU A 353 -1.13 -8.95 -25.92
N ALA A 354 -0.23 -7.96 -25.90
CA ALA A 354 1.17 -8.15 -26.28
C ALA A 354 2.03 -8.72 -25.14
N GLY A 355 3.15 -9.32 -25.55
CA GLY A 355 4.31 -9.51 -24.68
C GLY A 355 5.17 -8.25 -24.63
N VAL A 356 5.95 -8.11 -23.56
CA VAL A 356 6.94 -7.06 -23.35
C VAL A 356 8.27 -7.69 -22.96
N THR A 357 9.36 -7.06 -23.39
CA THR A 357 10.70 -7.32 -22.84
C THR A 357 10.96 -6.28 -21.76
N TYR A 358 10.64 -6.63 -20.51
CA TYR A 358 10.84 -5.76 -19.36
C TYR A 358 12.34 -5.54 -19.13
N LEU A 359 12.79 -4.29 -19.15
CA LEU A 359 14.15 -3.90 -18.79
C LEU A 359 14.16 -3.42 -17.34
N SER A 360 14.84 -4.16 -16.47
CA SER A 360 15.05 -3.77 -15.08
C SER A 360 15.93 -2.52 -15.00
N PRO A 361 15.42 -1.36 -14.57
CA PRO A 361 16.23 -0.14 -14.50
C PRO A 361 17.33 -0.21 -13.45
N THR A 362 17.21 -1.13 -12.49
CA THR A 362 18.17 -1.32 -11.40
C THR A 362 19.30 -2.29 -11.76
N SER A 363 19.02 -3.32 -12.54
CA SER A 363 20.00 -4.37 -12.87
C SER A 363 20.45 -4.39 -14.33
N GLY A 364 19.74 -3.71 -15.23
CA GLY A 364 19.98 -3.74 -16.68
C GLY A 364 19.59 -5.07 -17.36
N LYS A 365 19.05 -6.03 -16.61
CA LYS A 365 18.60 -7.32 -17.15
C LYS A 365 17.26 -7.18 -17.83
N THR A 366 17.07 -7.94 -18.90
CA THR A 366 15.78 -8.07 -19.58
C THR A 366 15.05 -9.34 -19.14
N THR A 367 13.73 -9.31 -19.15
CA THR A 367 12.87 -10.47 -18.88
C THR A 367 11.61 -10.34 -19.71
N ASP A 368 11.26 -11.38 -20.46
CA ASP A 368 10.04 -11.40 -21.26
C ASP A 368 8.83 -11.77 -20.38
N GLY A 369 7.71 -11.10 -20.61
CA GLY A 369 6.46 -11.33 -19.91
C GLY A 369 5.27 -10.67 -20.62
N PRO A 370 4.05 -10.83 -20.14
CA PRO A 370 2.89 -10.15 -20.70
C PRO A 370 2.87 -8.66 -20.33
N ALA A 371 2.38 -7.79 -21.22
CA ALA A 371 2.14 -6.38 -20.92
C ALA A 371 1.14 -6.20 -19.76
N LEU A 372 0.11 -7.06 -19.72
CA LEU A 372 -0.86 -7.17 -18.64
C LEU A 372 -0.80 -8.57 -18.05
N GLY A 373 -0.11 -8.76 -16.93
CA GLY A 373 0.16 -10.06 -16.31
C GLY A 373 -0.47 -10.26 -14.94
N GLY A 374 -0.38 -11.48 -14.42
CA GLY A 374 -0.49 -11.76 -13.00
C GLY A 374 0.89 -11.76 -12.34
N HIS A 375 0.96 -11.64 -11.01
CA HIS A 375 2.25 -11.69 -10.30
C HIS A 375 3.07 -12.95 -10.64
N ARG A 376 2.41 -14.11 -10.76
CA ARG A 376 3.05 -15.37 -11.14
C ARG A 376 3.74 -15.40 -12.52
N ASP A 377 3.49 -14.40 -13.38
CA ASP A 377 4.20 -14.26 -14.66
C ASP A 377 5.63 -13.72 -14.46
N TRP A 378 5.93 -13.11 -13.30
CA TRP A 378 7.21 -12.46 -13.00
C TRP A 378 8.00 -13.18 -11.92
N THR A 379 7.32 -13.75 -10.92
CA THR A 379 7.95 -14.40 -9.76
C THR A 379 7.25 -15.72 -9.40
N SER A 380 7.94 -16.60 -8.67
CA SER A 380 7.32 -17.85 -8.20
C SER A 380 6.32 -17.58 -7.08
N THR A 381 5.03 -17.55 -7.41
CA THR A 381 3.94 -17.28 -6.46
C THR A 381 2.60 -17.84 -6.95
N GLU A 382 1.66 -18.09 -6.04
CA GLU A 382 0.26 -18.38 -6.38
C GLU A 382 -0.54 -17.10 -6.71
N CYS A 383 -0.03 -15.90 -6.44
CA CYS A 383 -0.72 -14.64 -6.75
C CYS A 383 -0.88 -14.42 -8.27
N PRO A 384 -2.03 -13.96 -8.80
CA PRO A 384 -3.22 -13.38 -8.13
C PRO A 384 -4.27 -14.40 -7.65
N GLY A 385 -3.90 -15.65 -7.42
CA GLY A 385 -4.83 -16.74 -7.18
C GLY A 385 -5.30 -17.36 -8.50
N SER A 386 -5.51 -18.67 -8.51
CA SER A 386 -5.76 -19.42 -9.75
C SER A 386 -7.07 -19.01 -10.43
N ALA A 387 -8.11 -18.67 -9.67
CA ALA A 387 -9.37 -18.23 -10.25
C ALA A 387 -9.26 -16.84 -10.91
N ALA A 388 -8.56 -15.88 -10.30
CA ALA A 388 -8.32 -14.58 -10.93
C ALA A 388 -7.35 -14.66 -12.11
N TYR A 389 -6.32 -15.51 -12.01
CA TYR A 389 -5.35 -15.70 -13.09
C TYR A 389 -6.00 -16.27 -14.36
N LEU A 390 -6.91 -17.24 -14.21
CA LEU A 390 -7.68 -17.81 -15.32
C LEU A 390 -8.64 -16.80 -15.97
N ASP A 391 -9.00 -15.72 -15.28
CA ASP A 391 -9.84 -14.64 -15.84
C ASP A 391 -9.00 -13.60 -16.63
N LEU A 392 -7.65 -13.58 -16.50
CA LEU A 392 -6.81 -12.57 -17.15
C LEU A 392 -6.90 -12.53 -18.69
N PRO A 393 -7.04 -13.65 -19.43
CA PRO A 393 -7.25 -13.59 -20.88
C PRO A 393 -8.50 -12.77 -21.27
N ASP A 394 -9.64 -12.98 -20.61
CA ASP A 394 -10.87 -12.19 -20.83
C ASP A 394 -10.63 -10.71 -20.51
N VAL A 395 -9.92 -10.42 -19.42
CA VAL A 395 -9.58 -9.05 -19.03
C VAL A 395 -8.72 -8.37 -20.10
N ARG A 396 -7.70 -9.05 -20.64
CA ARG A 396 -6.84 -8.53 -21.71
C ARG A 396 -7.62 -8.23 -22.98
N GLU A 397 -8.46 -9.17 -23.43
CA GLU A 397 -9.29 -9.00 -24.62
C GLU A 397 -10.24 -7.81 -24.48
N ARG A 398 -10.95 -7.73 -23.36
CA ARG A 398 -11.89 -6.64 -23.10
C ARG A 398 -11.20 -5.30 -22.91
N ALA A 399 -10.02 -5.27 -22.27
CA ALA A 399 -9.23 -4.05 -22.16
C ALA A 399 -8.76 -3.57 -23.54
N ALA A 400 -8.23 -4.47 -24.37
CA ALA A 400 -7.78 -4.15 -25.72
C ALA A 400 -8.92 -3.72 -26.67
N GLN A 401 -10.17 -4.12 -26.41
CA GLN A 401 -11.33 -3.62 -27.14
C GLN A 401 -11.68 -2.17 -26.77
N LEU A 402 -11.39 -1.74 -25.55
CA LEU A 402 -11.66 -0.38 -25.08
C LEU A 402 -10.56 0.62 -25.47
N THR A 403 -9.35 0.15 -25.76
CA THR A 403 -8.22 1.00 -26.18
C THR A 403 -8.15 1.25 -27.68
N ARG A 404 -8.97 0.54 -28.49
CA ARG A 404 -8.94 0.56 -29.95
C ARG A 404 -9.91 1.55 -30.59
#